data_AF-A7EF36-F1
#
_entry.id   AF-A7EF36-F1
#
_cell.length_a   1.000
_cell.length_b   1.000
_cell.length_c   1.000
_cell.angle_alpha   90.00
_cell.angle_beta   90.00
_cell.angle_gamma   90.00
#
_symmetry.space_group_name_H-M   'P 1'
#
loop_
_entity.id
_entity.type
_entity.pdbx_description
1 polymer ?
#
loop_
_entity_poly.entity_id
_entity_poly.type
_entity_poly.pdbx_seq_one_letter_code
_entity_poly.pdbx_strand_id
1 'polypeptide(L)'
;MVLAALPKEMNFSLDVSKVRATADVFYKGDKLGVLNLRKWQSAHSERVNGRGDASLKIESHIKNAPLEITDEDIFGDLVADYYLGGKAINLKIEALVEVEISTVLGDFIIKDLPAEGNVPLNR
;
A
#
# COMPACT_ATOMS: atom_id res chain seq x y z
N MET A 1 -4.97 -0.48 -3.54
CA MET A 1 -5.50 -1.79 -3.11
C MET A 1 -4.31 -2.69 -2.87
N VAL A 2 -4.26 -3.35 -1.71
CA VAL A 2 -3.20 -4.30 -1.33
C VAL A 2 -3.86 -5.63 -0.96
N LEU A 3 -3.20 -6.75 -1.27
CA LEU A 3 -3.60 -8.11 -0.90
C LEU A 3 -2.56 -8.71 0.05
N ALA A 4 -3.00 -9.25 1.19
CA ALA A 4 -2.15 -9.94 2.17
C ALA A 4 -2.63 -11.38 2.42
N ALA A 5 -1.69 -12.32 2.58
CA ALA A 5 -1.97 -13.74 2.83
C ALA A 5 -2.22 -14.03 4.32
N LEU A 6 -3.17 -14.93 4.63
CA LEU A 6 -3.53 -15.33 6.00
C LEU A 6 -3.19 -16.80 6.31
N PRO A 7 -2.75 -17.13 7.54
CA PRO A 7 -2.65 -18.51 8.02
C PRO A 7 -3.95 -19.32 7.92
N LYS A 8 -3.84 -20.62 7.61
CA LYS A 8 -4.97 -21.53 7.34
C LYS A 8 -5.91 -21.79 8.54
N GLU A 9 -5.41 -21.66 9.77
CA GLU A 9 -6.13 -22.07 11.00
C GLU A 9 -6.77 -20.91 11.77
N MET A 10 -7.09 -19.80 11.09
CA MET A 10 -7.60 -18.58 11.73
C MET A 10 -9.11 -18.41 11.52
N ASN A 11 -9.88 -18.73 12.58
CA ASN A 11 -11.35 -18.79 12.59
C ASN A 11 -12.04 -17.53 13.17
N PHE A 12 -11.34 -16.43 13.38
CA PHE A 12 -11.93 -15.16 13.84
C PHE A 12 -11.90 -14.10 12.73
N SER A 13 -12.90 -13.22 12.73
CA SER A 13 -12.96 -12.06 11.84
C SER A 13 -11.80 -11.13 12.16
N LEU A 14 -11.01 -10.78 11.14
CA LEU A 14 -9.94 -9.81 11.23
C LEU A 14 -10.44 -8.50 10.65
N ASP A 15 -10.81 -7.57 11.51
CA ASP A 15 -11.15 -6.22 11.11
C ASP A 15 -9.89 -5.36 11.21
N VAL A 16 -9.28 -5.07 10.06
CA VAL A 16 -8.18 -4.10 9.97
C VAL A 16 -8.77 -2.71 10.07
N SER A 17 -8.51 -2.06 11.20
CA SER A 17 -9.04 -0.74 11.52
C SER A 17 -8.09 0.37 11.08
N LYS A 18 -6.77 0.11 11.10
CA LYS A 18 -5.74 1.08 10.74
C LYS A 18 -4.57 0.43 10.01
N VAL A 19 -3.93 1.21 9.15
CA VAL A 19 -2.73 0.82 8.40
C VAL A 19 -1.65 1.89 8.50
N ARG A 20 -0.40 1.48 8.54
CA ARG A 20 0.77 2.32 8.26
C ARG A 20 1.74 1.53 7.40
N ALA A 21 2.56 2.21 6.62
CA ALA A 21 3.48 1.55 5.69
C ALA A 21 4.71 2.41 5.43
N THR A 22 5.82 1.73 5.18
CA THR A 22 6.97 2.30 4.47
C THR A 22 7.03 1.63 3.11
N ALA A 23 7.15 2.41 2.06
CA ALA A 23 7.12 1.89 0.70
C ALA A 23 8.15 2.54 -0.20
N ASP A 24 8.77 1.73 -1.03
CA ASP A 24 9.57 2.16 -2.15
C ASP A 24 8.64 2.38 -3.35
N VAL A 25 8.81 3.53 -4.00
CA VAL A 25 8.03 3.93 -5.16
C VAL A 25 8.93 3.90 -6.38
N PHE A 26 8.44 3.26 -7.44
CA PHE A 26 9.16 3.05 -8.68
C PHE A 26 8.42 3.66 -9.86
N TYR A 27 9.18 4.22 -10.78
CA TYR A 27 8.72 4.73 -12.06
C TYR A 27 9.51 4.03 -13.17
N LYS A 28 8.82 3.40 -14.12
CA LYS A 28 9.42 2.62 -15.23
C LYS A 28 10.44 1.53 -14.80
N GLY A 29 10.39 1.11 -13.53
CA GLY A 29 11.29 0.08 -12.98
C GLY A 29 12.41 0.65 -12.11
N ASP A 30 12.64 1.95 -12.17
CA ASP A 30 13.66 2.64 -11.39
C ASP A 30 13.06 3.27 -10.13
N LYS A 31 13.84 3.29 -9.04
CA LYS A 31 13.38 3.81 -7.75
C LYS A 31 13.29 5.33 -7.80
N LEU A 32 12.07 5.83 -7.72
CA LEU A 32 11.75 7.26 -7.68
C LEU A 32 11.98 7.86 -6.28
N GLY A 33 11.53 7.13 -5.26
CA GLY A 33 11.48 7.68 -3.92
C GLY A 33 10.93 6.73 -2.88
N VAL A 34 10.75 7.26 -1.68
CA VAL A 34 10.23 6.54 -0.52
C VAL A 34 8.97 7.24 -0.01
N LEU A 35 7.86 6.50 0.05
CA LEU A 35 6.63 6.92 0.68
C LEU A 35 6.62 6.43 2.12
N ASN A 36 6.52 7.36 3.07
CA ASN A 36 6.50 7.01 4.49
C ASN A 36 5.21 7.45 5.18
N LEU A 37 4.32 6.48 5.41
CA LEU A 37 3.07 6.67 6.16
C LEU A 37 3.33 6.54 7.66
N ARG A 38 4.08 7.49 8.25
CA ARG A 38 4.43 7.44 9.68
C ARG A 38 3.21 7.44 10.61
N LYS A 39 2.11 8.03 10.18
CA LYS A 39 0.85 8.11 10.93
C LYS A 39 -0.06 6.96 10.53
N TRP A 40 -0.72 6.36 11.51
CA TRP A 40 -1.82 5.44 11.28
C TRP A 40 -2.92 6.08 10.43
N GLN A 41 -3.29 5.40 9.36
CA GLN A 41 -4.36 5.76 8.45
C GLN A 41 -5.55 4.86 8.72
N SER A 42 -6.75 5.42 8.81
CA SER A 42 -7.97 4.60 8.92
C SER A 42 -8.07 3.67 7.71
N ALA A 43 -8.40 2.42 7.97
CA ALA A 43 -8.55 1.39 6.96
C ALA A 43 -9.83 0.60 7.19
N HIS A 44 -10.28 -0.06 6.13
CA HIS A 44 -11.33 -1.06 6.17
C HIS A 44 -10.83 -2.32 5.47
N SER A 45 -11.18 -3.48 6.01
CA SER A 45 -10.86 -4.77 5.40
C SER A 45 -12.09 -5.55 5.00
N GLU A 46 -11.98 -6.21 3.86
CA GLU A 46 -12.95 -7.18 3.38
C GLU A 46 -12.24 -8.52 3.13
N ARG A 47 -12.86 -9.62 3.56
CA ARG A 47 -12.35 -10.97 3.25
C ARG A 47 -12.67 -11.30 1.80
N VAL A 48 -11.64 -11.62 1.01
CA VAL A 48 -11.80 -12.07 -0.37
C VAL A 48 -11.64 -13.58 -0.40
N ASN A 49 -12.73 -14.28 -0.75
CA ASN A 49 -12.73 -15.74 -0.85
C ASN A 49 -12.08 -16.18 -2.18
N GLY A 50 -10.85 -16.68 -2.12
CA GLY A 50 -10.16 -17.35 -3.22
C GLY A 50 -10.24 -18.88 -3.11
N ARG A 51 -9.98 -19.60 -4.21
CA ARG A 51 -9.83 -21.07 -4.20
C ARG A 51 -8.49 -21.42 -3.52
N GLY A 52 -8.49 -21.61 -2.20
CA GLY A 52 -7.40 -22.28 -1.47
C GLY A 52 -6.86 -21.54 -0.25
N ASP A 53 -6.75 -20.21 -0.32
CA ASP A 53 -6.21 -19.38 0.76
C ASP A 53 -7.15 -18.20 1.04
N ALA A 54 -7.37 -17.89 2.32
CA ALA A 54 -8.12 -16.72 2.73
C ALA A 54 -7.25 -15.46 2.53
N SER A 55 -7.70 -14.53 1.70
CA SER A 55 -7.02 -13.25 1.48
C SER A 55 -7.81 -12.11 2.12
N LEU A 56 -7.10 -11.12 2.64
CA LEU A 56 -7.71 -9.88 3.13
C LEU A 56 -7.45 -8.75 2.12
N LYS A 57 -8.51 -8.10 1.65
CA LYS A 57 -8.40 -6.84 0.91
C LYS A 57 -8.46 -5.70 1.91
N ILE A 58 -7.43 -4.87 1.91
CA ILE A 58 -7.35 -3.69 2.79
C ILE A 58 -7.44 -2.44 1.93
N GLU A 59 -8.35 -1.56 2.31
CA GLU A 59 -8.57 -0.27 1.68
C GLU A 59 -8.39 0.84 2.70
N SER A 60 -7.60 1.85 2.34
CA SER A 60 -7.37 3.03 3.16
C SER A 60 -7.32 4.26 2.28
N HIS A 61 -7.93 5.34 2.75
CA HIS A 61 -7.86 6.64 2.11
C HIS A 61 -6.70 7.44 2.70
N ILE A 62 -5.57 7.36 2.03
CA ILE A 62 -4.35 8.06 2.41
C ILE A 62 -4.40 9.48 1.83
N LYS A 63 -4.28 10.49 2.68
CA LYS A 63 -4.17 11.91 2.27
C LYS A 63 -2.87 12.51 2.80
N ASN A 64 -2.25 13.36 1.99
CA ASN A 64 -1.04 14.11 2.35
C ASN A 64 0.11 13.21 2.83
N ALA A 65 0.26 12.04 2.22
CA ALA A 65 1.41 11.18 2.47
C ALA A 65 2.65 11.75 1.77
N PRO A 66 3.73 12.05 2.52
CA PRO A 66 4.93 12.58 1.90
C PRO A 66 5.63 11.48 1.10
N LEU A 67 5.85 11.76 -0.18
CA LEU A 67 6.79 11.03 -1.03
C LEU A 67 8.11 11.80 -1.01
N GLU A 68 9.14 11.19 -0.45
CA GLU A 68 10.51 11.73 -0.47
C GLU A 68 11.19 11.25 -1.75
N ILE A 69 11.54 12.18 -2.64
CA ILE A 69 12.25 11.87 -3.89
C ILE A 69 13.70 11.52 -3.54
N THR A 70 14.15 10.36 -4.01
CA THR A 70 15.54 9.90 -3.80
C THR A 70 16.39 9.97 -5.05
N ASP A 71 15.74 10.10 -6.22
CA ASP A 71 16.41 10.20 -7.52
C ASP A 71 15.77 11.35 -8.32
N GLU A 72 16.54 12.42 -8.50
CA GLU A 72 16.08 13.65 -9.18
C GLU A 72 15.97 13.45 -10.70
N ASP A 73 16.78 12.58 -11.30
CA ASP A 73 16.75 12.31 -12.74
C ASP A 73 15.48 11.55 -13.10
N ILE A 74 15.15 10.50 -12.33
CA ILE A 74 13.90 9.74 -12.48
C ILE A 74 12.67 10.62 -12.23
N PHE A 75 12.76 11.54 -11.27
CA PHE A 75 11.70 12.51 -11.03
C PHE A 75 11.54 13.51 -12.19
N GLY A 76 12.64 13.98 -12.78
CA GLY A 76 12.63 14.83 -13.96
C GLY A 76 11.92 14.17 -15.14
N ASP A 77 12.23 12.90 -15.40
CA ASP A 77 11.57 12.10 -16.44
C ASP A 77 10.08 11.92 -16.16
N LEU A 78 9.71 11.63 -14.90
CA LEU A 78 8.32 11.51 -14.48
C LEU A 78 7.53 12.80 -14.75
N VAL A 79 8.08 13.96 -14.37
CA VAL A 79 7.45 15.26 -14.57
C VAL A 79 7.31 15.58 -16.06
N ALA A 80 8.36 15.35 -16.84
CA ALA A 80 8.33 15.55 -18.29
C ALA A 80 7.23 14.70 -18.94
N ASP A 81 7.17 13.41 -18.62
CA ASP A 81 6.14 12.50 -19.12
C ASP A 81 4.73 12.89 -18.66
N TYR A 82 4.58 13.42 -17.44
CA TYR A 82 3.26 13.83 -16.93
C TYR A 82 2.69 15.01 -17.74
N TYR A 83 3.53 16.01 -18.02
CA TYR A 83 3.12 17.21 -18.76
C TYR A 83 3.05 16.96 -20.28
N LEU A 84 4.02 16.25 -20.86
CA LEU A 84 4.14 16.06 -22.31
C LEU A 84 3.44 14.78 -22.81
N GLY A 85 3.42 13.74 -21.98
CA GLY A 85 2.82 12.45 -22.30
C GLY A 85 1.31 12.49 -22.11
N GLY A 86 0.55 12.35 -23.20
CA GLY A 86 -0.90 12.18 -23.15
C GLY A 86 -1.37 10.82 -22.59
N LYS A 87 -0.53 10.10 -21.85
CA LYS A 87 -0.78 8.73 -21.37
C LYS A 87 -0.84 8.68 -19.85
N ALA A 88 -1.63 7.75 -19.32
CA ALA A 88 -1.68 7.47 -17.90
C ALA A 88 -0.33 6.96 -17.40
N ILE A 89 0.19 7.57 -16.33
CA ILE A 89 1.42 7.13 -15.66
C ILE A 89 1.03 6.26 -14.48
N ASN A 90 1.68 5.11 -14.35
CA ASN A 90 1.52 4.22 -13.20
C ASN A 90 2.83 4.14 -12.43
N LEU A 91 2.77 4.39 -11.12
CA LEU A 91 3.86 4.16 -10.20
C LEU A 91 3.70 2.79 -9.56
N LYS A 92 4.76 1.98 -9.56
CA LYS A 92 4.78 0.73 -8.79
C LYS A 92 5.16 1.06 -7.35
N ILE A 93 4.51 0.40 -6.40
CA ILE A 93 4.78 0.52 -4.98
C ILE A 93 5.10 -0.86 -4.42
N GLU A 94 6.21 -0.94 -3.68
CA GLU A 94 6.59 -2.11 -2.88
C GLU A 94 6.69 -1.67 -1.42
N ALA A 95 5.92 -2.29 -0.54
CA ALA A 95 5.73 -1.80 0.82
C ALA A 95 5.86 -2.90 1.87
N LEU A 96 6.35 -2.49 3.04
CA LEU A 96 6.16 -3.20 4.29
C LEU A 96 5.07 -2.50 5.08
N VAL A 97 4.01 -3.25 5.37
CA VAL A 97 2.78 -2.74 5.96
C VAL A 97 2.67 -3.23 7.40
N GLU A 98 2.26 -2.34 8.28
CA GLU A 98 1.76 -2.71 9.59
C GLU A 98 0.25 -2.45 9.64
N VAL A 99 -0.48 -3.42 10.19
CA VAL A 99 -1.93 -3.37 10.33
C VAL A 99 -2.31 -3.51 11.80
N GLU A 100 -3.25 -2.67 12.23
CA GLU A 100 -3.94 -2.83 13.51
C GLU A 100 -5.21 -3.63 13.25
N ILE A 101 -5.35 -4.73 13.99
CA ILE A 101 -6.51 -5.61 13.92
C ILE A 101 -7.25 -5.53 15.25
N SER A 102 -8.54 -5.24 15.17
CA SER A 102 -9.41 -5.20 16.33
C SER A 102 -10.17 -6.50 16.49
N THR A 103 -10.14 -7.08 17.69
CA THR A 103 -10.89 -8.28 18.03
C THR A 103 -11.63 -8.13 19.35
N VAL A 104 -12.51 -9.09 19.66
CA VAL A 104 -13.20 -9.15 20.96
C VAL A 104 -12.24 -9.30 22.15
N LEU A 105 -11.00 -9.76 21.92
CA LEU A 105 -9.97 -9.92 22.95
C LEU A 105 -9.05 -8.68 23.08
N GLY A 106 -9.27 -7.66 22.25
CA GLY A 106 -8.44 -6.46 22.17
C GLY A 106 -7.80 -6.27 20.80
N ASP A 107 -6.98 -5.23 20.72
CA ASP A 107 -6.27 -4.82 19.50
C ASP A 107 -4.87 -5.44 19.44
N PHE A 108 -4.45 -5.86 18.25
CA PHE A 108 -3.09 -6.33 18.01
C PHE A 108 -2.52 -5.76 16.71
N ILE A 109 -1.19 -5.65 16.66
CA ILE A 109 -0.47 -5.13 15.50
C ILE A 109 0.29 -6.27 14.84
N ILE A 110 0.04 -6.50 13.56
CA ILE A 110 0.91 -7.32 12.72
C ILE A 110 1.85 -6.39 11.96
N LYS A 111 3.14 -6.72 11.96
CA LYS A 111 4.20 -5.94 11.32
C LYS A 111 4.76 -6.66 10.10
N ASP A 112 5.46 -5.89 9.27
CA ASP A 112 6.27 -6.38 8.16
C ASP A 112 5.49 -7.25 7.16
N LEU A 113 4.21 -6.93 6.93
CA LEU A 113 3.43 -7.58 5.88
C LEU A 113 3.87 -7.06 4.51
N PRO A 114 4.41 -7.92 3.63
CA PRO A 114 4.80 -7.50 2.30
C PRO A 114 3.55 -7.17 1.47
N ALA A 115 3.64 -6.10 0.70
CA ALA A 115 2.55 -5.57 -0.10
C ALA A 115 3.08 -4.96 -1.40
N GLU A 116 2.37 -5.20 -2.49
CA GLU A 116 2.64 -4.58 -3.79
C GLU A 116 1.39 -3.91 -4.35
N GLY A 117 1.58 -2.85 -5.13
CA GLY A 117 0.48 -2.15 -5.78
C GLY A 117 0.93 -1.22 -6.90
N ASN A 118 -0.03 -0.78 -7.70
CA ASN A 118 0.17 0.25 -8.73
C ASN A 118 -0.71 1.46 -8.40
N VAL A 119 -0.14 2.66 -8.51
CA VAL A 119 -0.85 3.93 -8.29
C VAL A 119 -0.87 4.72 -9.60
N PRO A 120 -2.04 4.91 -10.21
CA PRO A 120 -2.17 5.77 -11.37
C PRO A 120 -2.05 7.24 -10.95
N LEU A 121 -1.29 8.03 -11.72
CA LEU A 121 -1.31 9.48 -11.67
C LEU A 121 -2.40 9.98 -12.63
N ASN A 122 -3.43 10.60 -12.06
CA ASN A 122 -4.49 11.24 -12.82
C ASN A 122 -4.09 12.70 -13.15
N ARG A 123 -4.54 13.18 -14.31
CA ARG A 123 -4.50 14.62 -14.67
C ARG A 123 -5.60 15.39 -13.95
#